data_AF-A0A536PV96-F1
#
_entry.id   AF-A0A536PV96-F1
#
_cell.length_a   1.000
_cell.length_b   1.000
_cell.length_c   1.000
_cell.angle_alpha   90.00
_cell.angle_beta   90.00
_cell.angle_gamma   90.00
#
_symmetry.space_group_name_H-M   'P 1'
#
loop_
_entity.id
_entity.type
_entity.pdbx_description
1 polymer ?
#
loop_
_entity_poly.entity_id
_entity_poly.type
_entity_poly.pdbx_seq_one_letter_code
_entity_poly.pdbx_strand_id
1 'polypeptide(L)' 'MSPAAVRPANRHREDRHEALVQAAFNQIAERGFEGLRTREVAAEVGVNIATLHYYFPTKEALI' A
#
# COMPACT_ATOMS: atom_id res chain seq x y z
N MET A 1 -29.11 8.96 -13.70
CA MET A 1 -28.04 8.59 -12.75
C MET A 1 -26.71 8.82 -13.43
N SER A 2 -26.06 9.95 -13.18
CA SER A 2 -24.73 10.21 -13.75
C SER A 2 -23.69 9.55 -12.84
N PRO A 3 -22.77 8.71 -13.37
CA PRO A 3 -21.65 8.24 -12.58
C PRO A 3 -20.76 9.46 -12.35
N ALA A 4 -20.66 9.90 -11.10
CA ALA A 4 -19.72 10.93 -10.73
C ALA A 4 -18.32 10.43 -11.13
N ALA A 5 -17.68 11.12 -12.08
CA ALA A 5 -16.35 10.78 -12.56
C ALA A 5 -15.42 10.70 -11.35
N VAL A 6 -14.94 9.50 -11.03
CA VAL A 6 -13.93 9.29 -9.99
C VAL A 6 -12.76 10.20 -10.34
N ARG A 7 -12.53 11.22 -9.51
CA ARG A 7 -11.49 12.23 -9.76
C ARG A 7 -10.14 11.52 -9.89
N PRO A 8 -9.27 11.92 -10.83
CA PRO A 8 -8.01 11.22 -11.10
C PRO A 8 -7.12 11.07 -9.85
N ALA A 9 -7.18 12.02 -8.91
CA ALA A 9 -6.46 11.93 -7.64
C ALA A 9 -6.95 10.78 -6.73
N ASN A 10 -8.24 10.45 -6.75
CA ASN A 10 -8.78 9.33 -5.97
C ASN A 10 -8.34 7.99 -6.56
N ARG A 11 -8.29 7.91 -7.90
CA ARG A 11 -7.82 6.72 -8.62
C ARG A 11 -6.36 6.41 -8.28
N HIS A 12 -5.47 7.40 -8.39
CA HIS A 12 -4.07 7.23 -7.98
C HIS A 12 -3.89 6.87 -6.50
N ARG A 13 -4.80 7.33 -5.63
CA ARG A 13 -4.78 6.98 -4.20
C ARG A 13 -5.15 5.51 -4.00
N GLU A 14 -6.17 5.04 -4.70
CA GLU A 14 -6.64 3.65 -4.67
C GLU A 14 -5.58 2.71 -5.28
N ASP A 15 -5.02 3.05 -6.44
CA ASP A 15 -3.96 2.29 -7.09
C ASP A 15 -2.73 2.10 -6.17
N ARG A 16 -2.35 3.16 -5.43
CA ARG A 16 -1.23 3.09 -4.47
C ARG A 16 -1.57 2.26 -3.24
N HIS A 17 -2.79 2.35 -2.74
CA HIS A 17 -3.24 1.55 -1.61
C HIS A 17 -3.17 0.06 -1.96
N GLU A 18 -3.73 -0.33 -3.11
CA GLU A 18 -3.71 -1.72 -3.59
C GLU A 18 -2.27 -2.23 -3.83
N ALA A 19 -1.42 -1.41 -4.45
CA ALA A 19 -0.02 -1.78 -4.69
C ALA A 19 0.75 -2.03 -3.37
N LEU A 20 0.52 -1.21 -2.34
CA LEU A 20 1.13 -1.39 -1.02
C LEU A 20 0.67 -2.68 -0.32
N VAL A 21 -0.63 -2.99 -0.40
CA VAL A 21 -1.20 -4.23 0.13
C VAL A 21 -0.61 -5.45 -0.59
N GLN A 22 -0.54 -5.42 -1.92
CA GLN A 22 0.01 -6.52 -2.71
C GLN A 22 1.49 -6.78 -2.39
N ALA A 23 2.30 -5.72 -2.31
CA ALA A 23 3.71 -5.83 -1.94
C ALA A 23 3.88 -6.42 -0.52
N ALA A 24 3.05 -6.01 0.43
CA ALA A 24 3.07 -6.57 1.78
C ALA A 24 2.72 -8.07 1.78
N PHE A 25 1.68 -8.49 1.05
CA PHE A 25 1.33 -9.90 0.94
C PHE A 25 2.42 -10.75 0.27
N ASN A 26 3.08 -10.22 -0.76
CA ASN A 26 4.22 -10.90 -1.39
C ASN A 26 5.35 -11.14 -0.37
N GLN A 27 5.72 -10.12 0.40
CA GLN A 27 6.75 -10.26 1.45
C GLN A 27 6.35 -11.26 2.54
N ILE A 28 5.08 -11.25 2.96
CA ILE A 28 4.57 -12.20 3.95
C ILE A 28 4.61 -13.63 3.41
N ALA A 29 4.22 -13.83 2.14
CA ALA A 29 4.25 -15.15 1.51
C ALA A 29 5.68 -15.71 1.43
N GLU A 30 6.67 -14.85 1.20
CA GLU A 30 8.09 -15.26 1.11
C GLU A 30 8.76 -15.47 2.48
N ARG A 31 8.46 -14.62 3.47
CA ARG A 31 9.28 -14.48 4.69
C ARG A 31 8.47 -14.49 5.99
N GLY A 32 7.15 -14.68 5.91
CA GLY A 32 6.22 -14.59 7.03
C GLY A 32 5.98 -13.16 7.52
N PHE A 33 5.03 -13.01 8.45
CA PHE A 33 4.67 -11.71 9.00
C PHE A 33 5.83 -11.04 9.75
N GLU A 34 6.63 -11.80 10.50
CA GLU A 34 7.81 -11.25 11.17
C GLU A 34 8.86 -10.73 10.17
N GLY A 35 8.88 -11.25 8.94
CA GLY A 35 9.76 -10.83 7.85
C GLY A 35 9.31 -9.56 7.12
N LEU A 36 8.05 -9.14 7.26
CA LEU A 36 7.52 -7.94 6.61
C LEU A 36 8.23 -6.67 7.10
N ARG A 37 8.69 -5.84 6.16
CA ARG A 37 9.39 -4.56 6.42
C ARG A 37 8.68 -3.43 5.68
N THR A 38 8.01 -2.53 6.39
CA THR A 38 7.25 -1.40 5.79
C THR A 38 8.11 -0.52 4.88
N ARG A 39 9.40 -0.35 5.19
CA ARG A 39 10.34 0.39 4.34
C ARG A 39 10.59 -0.29 3.00
N GLU A 40 10.68 -1.61 2.96
CA GLU A 40 10.87 -2.37 1.72
C GLU A 40 9.60 -2.36 0.88
N VAL A 41 8.43 -2.54 1.52
CA VAL A 41 7.11 -2.41 0.86
C VAL A 41 6.96 -1.05 0.19
N ALA A 42 7.29 0.04 0.90
CA ALA A 42 7.23 1.38 0.32
C ALA A 42 8.17 1.53 -0.89
N ALA A 43 9.39 0.99 -0.78
CA ALA A 43 10.39 1.05 -1.84
C ALA A 43 9.96 0.25 -3.09
N GLU A 44 9.36 -0.93 -2.92
CA GLU A 44 8.85 -1.78 -4.02
C GLU A 44 7.76 -1.06 -4.83
N VAL A 45 6.89 -0.32 -4.17
CA VAL A 45 5.82 0.48 -4.80
C VAL A 45 6.32 1.84 -5.31
N GLY A 46 7.57 2.22 -5.01
CA GLY A 46 8.15 3.50 -5.42
C GLY A 46 7.59 4.70 -4.66
N VAL A 47 7.15 4.51 -3.41
CA VAL A 47 6.69 5.58 -2.51
C VAL A 47 7.63 5.73 -1.32
N ASN A 48 7.61 6.90 -0.68
CA ASN A 48 8.35 7.08 0.56
C ASN A 48 7.59 6.45 1.74
N ILE A 49 8.32 6.17 2.84
CA ILE A 49 7.74 5.55 4.04
C ILE A 49 6.65 6.41 4.72
N ALA A 50 6.74 7.74 4.63
CA ALA A 50 5.71 8.62 5.20
C ALA A 50 4.40 8.53 4.41
N THR A 51 4.46 8.36 3.09
CA THR A 51 3.31 8.08 2.23
C THR A 51 2.69 6.74 2.59
N LEU A 52 3.49 5.69 2.81
CA LEU A 52 2.95 4.42 3.32
C LEU A 52 2.22 4.63 4.65
N HIS A 53 2.83 5.32 5.61
CA HIS A 53 2.20 5.57 6.92
C HIS A 53 0.95 6.45 6.87
N TYR A 54 0.80 7.27 5.84
CA TYR A 54 -0.45 7.99 5.57
C TYR A 54 -1.60 7.04 5.20
N TYR A 55 -1.32 5.93 4.50
CA TYR A 55 -2.31 4.88 4.21
C TYR A 55 -2.47 3.90 5.38
N PHE A 56 -1.35 3.50 5.99
CA PHE A 56 -1.26 2.40 6.95
C PHE A 56 -0.45 2.84 8.18
N PRO A 57 -1.13 3.31 9.24
CA PRO A 57 -0.47 3.84 10.43
C PRO A 57 0.44 2.81 11.13
N THR A 58 0.12 1.52 11.01
CA THR A 58 0.88 0.41 11.60
C THR A 58 1.22 -0.64 10.55
N LYS A 59 2.17 -1.52 10.89
CA LYS A 59 2.56 -2.66 10.05
C LYS A 59 1.39 -3.64 9.85
N GLU A 60 0.59 -3.82 10.90
CA GLU A 60 -0.59 -4.70 10.93
C GLU A 60 -1.69 -4.20 9.99
N ALA A 61 -1.79 -2.89 9.75
CA ALA A 61 -2.81 -2.32 8.89
C ALA A 61 -2.64 -2.66 7.40
N LEU A 62 -1.51 -3.25 6.99
CA LEU A 62 -1.26 -3.72 5.62
C LEU A 62 -1.96 -5.05 5.30
N ILE A 63 -2.62 -5.68 6.27
CA ILE A 63 -3.20 -7.02 6.19
C ILE A 63 -4.72 -6.96 6.36
#